data_AF-A0A0F7PIW2-F1
#
_entry.id   AF-A0A0F7PIW2-F1
#
_cell.length_a   1.000
_cell.length_b   1.000
_cell.length_c   1.000
_cell.angle_alpha   90.00
_cell.angle_beta   90.00
_cell.angle_gamma   90.00
#
_symmetry.space_group_name_H-M   'P 1'
#
loop_
_entity.id
_entity.type
_entity.pdbx_description
1 polymer ?
#
loop_
_entity_poly.entity_id
_entity_poly.type
_entity_poly.pdbx_seq_one_letter_code
_entity_poly.pdbx_strand_id
1 'polypeptide(L)'
;MSHPASPSSPVNFSTGSHMPLPKTRFVAFSTAIGAIVLIGSEIWLAAVATIWAADGLLDLATTGDLIMIALIGPLAIWATWMTAKLAISAEMNPENAD
;
A
#
# COMPACT_ATOMS: atom_id res chain seq x y z
N MET A 1 -46.17 37.48 -16.80
CA MET A 1 -44.94 38.13 -16.33
C MET A 1 -44.02 37.04 -15.81
N SER A 2 -42.94 36.81 -16.54
CA SER A 2 -42.13 35.58 -16.53
C SER A 2 -41.03 35.66 -15.46
N HIS A 3 -40.84 34.58 -14.71
CA HIS A 3 -39.81 34.44 -13.69
C HIS A 3 -38.39 34.57 -14.28
N PRO A 4 -37.44 35.26 -13.62
CA PRO A 4 -36.03 35.15 -13.95
C PRO A 4 -35.45 33.84 -13.40
N ALA A 5 -34.81 33.06 -14.27
CA ALA A 5 -34.05 31.88 -13.90
C ALA A 5 -32.80 32.30 -13.10
N SER A 6 -32.63 31.72 -11.91
CA SER A 6 -31.40 31.87 -11.12
C SER A 6 -30.30 31.00 -11.75
N PRO A 7 -29.13 31.55 -12.13
CA PRO A 7 -27.99 30.71 -12.47
C PRO A 7 -27.41 30.14 -11.17
N SER A 8 -27.59 28.84 -10.96
CA SER A 8 -26.81 28.06 -10.01
C SER A 8 -25.35 28.09 -10.43
N SER A 9 -24.54 28.92 -9.79
CA SER A 9 -23.08 28.88 -9.94
C SER A 9 -22.59 27.48 -9.54
N PRO A 10 -21.81 26.77 -10.37
CA PRO A 10 -21.12 25.59 -9.90
C PRO A 10 -20.11 26.06 -8.87
N VAL A 11 -20.29 25.64 -7.62
CA VAL A 11 -19.22 25.62 -6.63
C VAL A 11 -18.18 24.66 -7.20
N ASN A 12 -17.22 25.21 -7.93
CA ASN A 12 -15.95 24.56 -8.16
C ASN A 12 -15.37 24.38 -6.76
N PHE A 13 -15.59 23.20 -6.18
CA PHE A 13 -14.67 22.69 -5.18
C PHE A 13 -13.31 22.81 -5.83
N SER A 14 -12.48 23.69 -5.28
CA SER A 14 -11.06 23.73 -5.58
C SER A 14 -10.55 22.33 -5.28
N THR A 15 -10.56 21.47 -6.29
CA THR A 15 -9.68 20.32 -6.38
C THR A 15 -8.34 20.92 -6.08
N GLY A 16 -7.83 20.67 -4.87
CA GLY A 16 -6.54 21.16 -4.45
C GLY A 16 -5.59 20.82 -5.56
N SER A 17 -5.18 21.85 -6.30
CA SER A 17 -4.13 21.74 -7.28
C SER A 17 -2.88 21.48 -6.47
N HIS A 18 -2.69 20.22 -6.08
CA HIS A 18 -1.37 19.68 -5.83
C HIS A 18 -0.65 19.86 -7.16
N MET A 19 -0.09 21.05 -7.32
CA MET A 19 0.90 21.35 -8.34
C MET A 19 1.89 20.19 -8.24
N PRO A 20 2.05 19.34 -9.28
CA PRO A 20 3.05 18.30 -9.24
C PRO A 20 4.37 19.03 -9.08
N LEU A 21 4.94 18.99 -7.86
CA LEU A 21 6.30 19.45 -7.67
C LEU A 21 7.14 18.53 -8.54
N PRO A 22 8.04 19.07 -9.39
CA PRO A 22 8.92 18.25 -10.21
C PRO A 22 9.67 17.30 -9.28
N LYS A 23 9.23 16.06 -9.25
CA LYS A 23 9.60 15.12 -8.21
C LYS A 23 10.95 14.59 -8.66
N THR A 24 12.01 15.13 -8.07
CA THR A 24 13.36 14.61 -8.35
C THR A 24 13.34 13.10 -8.13
N ARG A 25 13.97 12.33 -9.03
CA ARG A 25 13.92 10.85 -9.00
C ARG A 25 14.32 10.26 -7.64
N PHE A 26 15.10 11.02 -6.86
CA PHE A 26 15.45 10.69 -5.48
C PHE A 26 14.24 10.67 -4.54
N VAL A 27 13.39 11.70 -4.56
CA VAL A 27 12.18 11.79 -3.70
C VAL A 27 11.16 10.71 -4.07
N ALA A 28 10.98 10.46 -5.37
CA ALA A 28 10.20 9.35 -5.89
C ALA A 28 10.69 7.99 -5.34
N PHE A 29 11.99 7.73 -5.46
CA PHE A 29 12.61 6.52 -4.94
C PHE A 29 12.49 6.37 -3.41
N SER A 30 12.74 7.43 -2.65
CA SER A 30 12.56 7.42 -1.19
C SER A 30 11.11 7.16 -0.78
N THR A 31 10.14 7.65 -1.55
CA THR A 31 8.71 7.40 -1.31
C THR A 31 8.36 5.93 -1.56
N ALA A 32 8.83 5.35 -2.67
CA ALA A 32 8.65 3.92 -2.95
C ALA A 32 9.28 3.04 -1.87
N ILE A 33 10.51 3.34 -1.41
CA ILE A 33 11.13 2.60 -0.30
C ILE A 33 10.27 2.70 0.96
N GLY A 34 9.79 3.90 1.31
CA GLY A 34 8.92 4.10 2.47
C GLY A 34 7.65 3.25 2.39
N ALA A 35 6.98 3.24 1.23
CA ALA A 35 5.79 2.43 1.00
C ALA A 35 6.08 0.92 1.12
N ILE A 36 7.19 0.45 0.55
CA ILE A 36 7.62 -0.95 0.63
C ILE A 36 7.87 -1.36 2.08
N VAL A 37 8.56 -0.51 2.86
CA VAL A 37 8.86 -0.81 4.26
C VAL A 37 7.58 -0.85 5.09
N LEU A 38 6.69 0.14 4.96
CA LEU A 38 5.45 0.18 5.73
C LEU A 38 4.55 -1.02 5.43
N ILE A 39 4.28 -1.27 4.14
CA ILE A 39 3.41 -2.37 3.72
C ILE A 39 4.08 -3.72 4.01
N GLY A 40 5.38 -3.84 3.76
CA GLY A 40 6.16 -5.04 4.07
C GLY A 40 6.13 -5.36 5.57
N SER A 41 6.32 -4.36 6.43
CA SER A 41 6.21 -4.53 7.87
C SER A 41 4.81 -4.99 8.29
N GLU A 42 3.76 -4.44 7.70
CA GLU A 42 2.38 -4.87 8.00
C GLU A 42 2.12 -6.32 7.58
N ILE A 43 2.62 -6.74 6.41
CA ILE A 43 2.54 -8.13 5.94
C ILE A 43 3.23 -9.08 6.94
N TRP A 44 4.44 -8.74 7.37
CA TRP A 44 5.20 -9.58 8.31
C TRP A 44 4.59 -9.60 9.71
N LEU A 45 4.08 -8.46 10.19
CA LEU A 45 3.35 -8.41 11.46
C LEU A 45 2.07 -9.25 11.40
N ALA A 46 1.32 -9.19 10.31
CA ALA A 46 0.13 -10.03 10.11
C ALA A 46 0.50 -11.52 10.07
N ALA A 47 1.59 -11.88 9.37
CA ALA A 47 2.08 -13.26 9.31
C ALA A 47 2.46 -13.79 10.70
N VAL A 48 3.25 -13.04 11.46
CA VAL A 48 3.67 -13.41 12.83
C VAL A 48 2.47 -13.47 13.77
N ALA A 49 1.57 -12.48 13.71
CA ALA A 49 0.35 -12.47 14.52
C ALA A 49 -0.55 -13.67 14.22
N THR A 50 -0.65 -14.08 12.96
CA THR A 50 -1.44 -15.25 12.55
C THR A 50 -0.83 -16.53 13.10
N ILE A 51 0.49 -16.71 12.99
CA ILE A 51 1.19 -17.88 13.54
C ILE A 51 1.05 -17.91 15.05
N TRP A 52 1.28 -16.78 15.73
CA TRP A 52 1.14 -16.67 17.18
C TRP A 52 -0.30 -16.96 17.65
N ALA A 53 -1.31 -16.43 16.97
CA ALA A 53 -2.70 -16.66 17.31
C ALA A 53 -3.12 -18.11 17.06
N ALA A 54 -2.64 -18.73 15.99
CA ALA A 54 -2.94 -20.11 15.67
C ALA A 54 -2.24 -21.10 16.62
N ASP A 55 -0.99 -20.82 16.99
CA ASP A 55 -0.25 -21.55 18.01
C ASP A 55 -0.98 -21.50 19.36
N GLY A 56 -1.33 -20.30 19.84
CA GLY A 56 -2.07 -20.13 21.09
C GLY A 56 -3.49 -20.72 21.09
N LEU A 57 -4.11 -20.92 19.92
CA LEU A 57 -5.46 -21.48 19.79
C LEU A 57 -5.47 -23.01 19.72
N LEU A 58 -4.52 -23.60 19.00
CA LEU A 58 -4.50 -25.04 18.74
C LEU A 58 -3.46 -25.79 19.59
N ASP A 59 -2.68 -25.07 20.40
CA ASP A 59 -1.60 -25.61 21.25
C ASP A 59 -0.63 -26.47 20.41
N LEU A 60 -0.09 -25.86 19.35
CA LEU A 60 0.74 -26.63 18.41
C LEU A 60 2.08 -26.96 19.06
N ALA A 61 2.51 -28.22 18.88
CA ALA A 61 3.90 -28.56 19.09
C ALA A 61 4.79 -27.88 18.04
N THR A 62 6.10 -27.78 18.30
CA THR A 62 7.09 -27.16 17.39
C THR A 62 6.99 -27.62 15.92
N THR A 63 6.59 -28.86 15.66
CA THR A 63 6.36 -29.36 14.29
C THR A 63 5.21 -28.61 13.59
N GLY A 64 4.15 -28.29 14.33
CA GLY A 64 3.02 -27.50 13.86
C GLY A 64 3.42 -26.08 13.49
N ASP A 65 4.24 -25.43 14.31
CA ASP A 65 4.79 -24.10 14.00
C ASP A 65 5.59 -24.10 12.70
N LEU A 66 6.43 -25.12 12.49
CA LEU A 66 7.21 -25.26 11.26
C LEU A 66 6.31 -25.41 10.03
N ILE A 67 5.21 -26.16 10.14
CA ILE A 67 4.22 -26.29 9.06
C ILE A 67 3.55 -24.94 8.80
N MET A 68 3.14 -24.22 9.85
CA MET A 68 2.52 -22.90 9.72
C MET A 68 3.46 -21.88 9.09
N ILE A 69 4.73 -21.83 9.51
CA ILE A 69 5.76 -20.99 8.90
C ILE A 69 5.99 -21.39 7.45
N ALA A 70 6.04 -22.69 7.15
CA ALA A 70 6.21 -23.18 5.77
C ALA A 70 5.02 -22.85 4.87
N LEU A 71 3.81 -22.70 5.42
CA LEU A 71 2.63 -22.28 4.67
C LEU A 71 2.56 -20.76 4.53
N ILE A 72 2.73 -20.01 5.61
CA ILE A 72 2.52 -18.55 5.64
C ILE A 72 3.76 -17.80 5.14
N GLY A 73 4.96 -18.26 5.45
CA GLY A 73 6.22 -17.61 5.10
C GLY A 73 6.39 -17.37 3.59
N PRO A 74 6.20 -18.39 2.73
CA PRO A 74 6.26 -18.20 1.28
C PRO A 74 5.23 -17.21 0.75
N LEU A 75 4.00 -17.22 1.29
CA LEU A 75 2.98 -16.24 0.93
C LEU A 75 3.39 -14.81 1.33
N ALA A 76 3.94 -14.63 2.53
CA ALA A 76 4.42 -13.33 3.00
C ALA A 76 5.57 -12.80 2.14
N ILE A 77 6.52 -13.67 1.78
CA ILE A 77 7.63 -13.35 0.87
C ILE A 77 7.09 -12.93 -0.50
N TRP A 78 6.15 -13.68 -1.06
CA TRP A 78 5.56 -13.37 -2.36
C TRP A 78 4.77 -12.05 -2.35
N ALA A 79 3.99 -11.80 -1.30
CA ALA A 79 3.24 -10.56 -1.13
C ALA A 79 4.19 -9.34 -1.01
N THR A 80 5.28 -9.49 -0.26
CA THR A 80 6.33 -8.47 -0.14
C THR A 80 6.97 -8.18 -1.50
N TRP A 81 7.26 -9.22 -2.27
CA TRP A 81 7.81 -9.09 -3.61
C TRP A 81 6.87 -8.37 -4.57
N MET A 82 5.57 -8.72 -4.58
CA MET A 82 4.59 -8.03 -5.42
C MET A 82 4.41 -6.57 -5.01
N THR A 83 4.42 -6.27 -3.71
CA THR A 83 4.38 -4.89 -3.20
C THR A 83 5.57 -4.08 -3.70
N ALA A 84 6.77 -4.65 -3.65
CA ALA A 84 7.97 -4.00 -4.19
C ALA A 84 7.84 -3.70 -5.69
N LYS A 85 7.32 -4.66 -6.48
CA LYS A 85 7.07 -4.44 -7.91
C LYS A 85 6.08 -3.30 -8.17
N LEU A 86 4.98 -3.24 -7.42
CA LEU A 86 3.96 -2.20 -7.58
C LEU A 86 4.49 -0.82 -7.18
N ALA A 87 5.20 -0.73 -6.06
CA ALA A 87 5.80 0.52 -5.60
C ALA A 87 6.84 1.08 -6.59
N ILE A 88 7.68 0.21 -7.16
CA ILE A 88 8.65 0.61 -8.20
C ILE A 88 7.94 1.02 -9.49
N SER A 89 6.93 0.25 -9.93
CA SER A 89 6.17 0.57 -11.13
C SER A 89 5.43 1.91 -11.03
N ALA A 90 4.94 2.27 -9.84
CA ALA A 90 4.23 3.52 -9.61
C ALA A 90 5.12 4.76 -9.78
N GLU A 91 6.42 4.66 -9.43
CA GLU A 91 7.38 5.75 -9.63
C GLU A 91 8.03 5.74 -11.02
N MET A 92 7.96 4.62 -11.77
CA MET A 92 8.43 4.51 -13.16
C MET A 92 7.37 4.86 -14.21
N ASN A 93 6.15 5.17 -13.82
CA ASN A 93 5.07 5.50 -14.73
C ASN A 93 5.33 6.87 -15.41
N PRO A 94 5.37 6.98 -16.75
CA PRO A 94 5.70 8.22 -17.47
C PRO A 94 4.82 9.42 -17.11
N GLU A 95 3.58 9.21 -16.69
CA GLU A 95 2.63 10.24 -16.24
C GLU A 95 2.96 10.81 -14.84
N ASN A 96 3.94 10.24 -14.13
CA ASN A 96 4.46 10.72 -12.85
C ASN A 96 5.93 11.19 -12.99
N ALA A 97 6.47 11.20 -14.21
CA ALA A 97 7.88 11.47 -14.53
C ALA A 97 8.14 12.83 -15.21
N ASP A 98 7.10 13.66 -15.35
CA ASP A 98 7.19 15.06 -15.82
C ASP A 98 7.40 16.05 -14.66
#